data_AF-A0A3N5RHX0-F1
#
_entry.id   AF-A0A3N5RHX0-F1
#
_cell.length_a   1.000
_cell.length_b   1.000
_cell.length_c   1.000
_cell.angle_alpha   90.00
_cell.angle_beta   90.00
_cell.angle_gamma   90.00
#
_symmetry.space_group_name_H-M   'P 1'
#
loop_
_entity.id
_entity.type
_entity.pdbx_description
1 polymer ?
#
loop_
_entity_poly.entity_id
_entity_poly.type
_entity_poly.pdbx_seq_one_letter_code
_entity_poly.pdbx_strand_id
1 'polypeptide(L)'
;MKVFVYALLTLSVLAAGWLGWQVFGPSRAAATPTVERCVEITFICTETGALSRGPRVETPALNPALGRATLVQALYCPKCQKWVPMPPAAVLERMPLGPVCLEHRTALLETAPAGSPGEVLR
;
A
#
# COMPACT_ATOMS: atom_id res chain seq x y z
N MET A 1 45.39 47.01 -24.68
CA MET A 1 44.80 45.82 -25.36
C MET A 1 44.63 44.59 -24.46
N LYS A 2 45.61 44.20 -23.62
CA LYS A 2 45.50 43.00 -22.76
C LYS A 2 44.29 43.00 -21.81
N VAL A 3 43.95 44.16 -21.22
CA VAL A 3 42.83 44.30 -20.28
C VAL A 3 41.47 44.01 -20.92
N PHE A 4 41.27 44.42 -22.18
CA PHE A 4 40.03 44.17 -22.92
C PHE A 4 39.84 42.69 -23.26
N VAL A 5 40.93 41.98 -23.57
CA VAL A 5 40.90 40.54 -23.86
C VAL A 5 40.50 39.75 -22.62
N TYR A 6 41.03 40.11 -21.45
CA TYR A 6 40.65 39.45 -20.20
C TYR A 6 39.20 39.73 -19.81
N ALA A 7 38.70 40.96 -20.00
CA ALA A 7 37.31 41.30 -19.70
C ALA A 7 36.30 40.53 -20.57
N LEU A 8 36.62 40.30 -21.86
CA LEU A 8 35.77 39.51 -22.74
C LEU A 8 35.76 38.01 -22.38
N LEU A 9 36.90 37.48 -21.93
CA LEU A 9 37.01 36.09 -21.50
C LEU A 9 36.27 35.82 -20.19
N THR A 10 36.29 36.74 -19.23
CA THR A 10 35.56 36.54 -17.98
C THR A 10 34.04 36.61 -18.19
N LEU A 11 33.57 37.53 -19.04
CA LEU A 11 32.15 37.62 -19.40
C LEU A 11 31.64 36.37 -20.11
N SER A 12 32.42 35.77 -21.01
CA SER A 12 32.00 34.56 -21.73
C SER A 12 31.88 33.35 -20.80
N VAL A 13 32.80 33.18 -19.85
CA VAL A 13 32.76 32.09 -18.86
C VAL A 13 31.57 32.25 -17.91
N LEU A 14 31.29 33.47 -17.45
CA LEU A 14 30.13 33.74 -16.59
C LEU A 14 28.80 33.50 -17.32
N ALA A 15 28.70 33.92 -18.59
CA ALA A 15 27.51 33.68 -19.40
C ALA A 15 27.27 32.17 -19.64
N ALA A 16 28.33 31.42 -19.95
CA ALA A 16 28.24 29.97 -20.15
C ALA A 16 27.82 29.24 -18.85
N GLY A 17 28.37 29.64 -17.70
CA GLY A 17 27.97 29.11 -16.40
C GLY A 17 26.50 29.37 -16.06
N TRP A 18 26.01 30.58 -16.33
CA TRP A 18 24.60 30.94 -16.08
C TRP A 18 23.64 30.15 -16.96
N LEU A 19 23.92 30.04 -18.27
CA LEU A 19 23.11 29.25 -19.20
C LEU A 19 23.12 27.76 -18.85
N GLY A 20 24.29 27.22 -18.46
CA GLY A 20 24.41 25.84 -17.99
C GLY A 20 23.54 25.56 -16.76
N TRP A 21 23.48 26.49 -15.80
CA TRP A 21 22.63 26.36 -14.61
C TRP A 21 21.13 26.44 -14.92
N GLN A 22 20.71 27.18 -15.96
CA GLN A 22 19.29 27.22 -16.34
C GLN A 22 18.84 25.93 -17.04
N VAL A 23 19.72 25.30 -17.83
CA VAL A 23 19.40 24.09 -18.60
C VAL A 23 19.60 22.81 -17.78
N PHE A 24 20.66 22.75 -16.98
CA PHE A 24 21.05 21.57 -16.19
C PHE A 24 20.97 21.78 -14.68
N GLY A 25 20.43 22.93 -14.25
CA GLY A 25 20.16 23.18 -12.84
C GLY A 25 19.19 22.14 -12.28
N PRO A 26 19.17 21.97 -10.96
CA PRO A 26 18.35 20.96 -10.31
C PRO A 26 16.90 21.16 -10.73
N SER A 27 16.39 20.21 -11.51
CA SER A 27 14.99 20.15 -11.90
C SER A 27 14.20 20.20 -10.59
N ARG A 28 13.40 21.26 -10.40
CA ARG A 28 12.45 21.32 -9.29
C ARG A 28 11.43 20.23 -9.55
N ALA A 29 11.75 19.00 -9.13
CA ALA A 29 10.79 17.93 -9.02
C ALA A 29 9.75 18.44 -8.05
N ALA A 30 8.63 18.90 -8.59
CA ALA A 30 7.44 19.15 -7.79
C ALA A 30 7.14 17.81 -7.11
N ALA A 31 7.35 17.75 -5.80
CA ALA A 31 6.95 16.61 -5.00
C ALA A 31 5.45 16.45 -5.25
N THR A 32 5.08 15.41 -6.00
CA THR A 32 3.67 15.06 -6.14
C THR A 32 3.19 14.71 -4.73
N PRO A 33 2.10 15.31 -4.23
CA PRO A 33 1.55 14.91 -2.95
C PRO A 33 1.20 13.43 -3.06
N THR A 34 1.89 12.60 -2.29
CA THR A 34 1.56 11.19 -2.12
C THR A 34 0.17 11.14 -1.50
N VAL A 35 -0.86 10.98 -2.34
CA VAL A 35 -2.20 10.65 -1.88
C VAL A 35 -2.07 9.28 -1.22
N GLU A 36 -2.06 9.27 0.10
CA GLU A 36 -2.07 8.07 0.92
C GLU A 36 -3.37 7.33 0.64
N ARG A 37 -3.32 6.38 -0.30
CA ARG A 37 -4.48 5.57 -0.66
C ARG A 37 -4.73 4.65 0.53
N CYS A 38 -5.82 4.92 1.26
CA CYS A 38 -6.32 3.98 2.25
C CYS A 38 -6.52 2.63 1.56
N VAL A 39 -5.71 1.64 1.95
CA VAL A 39 -5.78 0.29 1.38
C VAL A 39 -7.09 -0.32 1.86
N GLU A 40 -7.98 -0.61 0.93
CA GLU A 40 -9.25 -1.29 1.21
C GLU A 40 -8.99 -2.78 1.40
N ILE A 41 -9.51 -3.35 2.49
CA ILE A 41 -9.40 -4.78 2.81
C ILE A 41 -10.78 -5.39 3.04
N THR A 42 -10.85 -6.72 2.96
CA THR A 42 -12.06 -7.48 3.30
C THR A 42 -12.01 -7.85 4.77
N PHE A 43 -13.10 -7.61 5.49
CA PHE A 43 -13.33 -8.03 6.86
C PHE A 43 -14.33 -9.19 6.91
N ILE A 44 -14.19 -10.03 7.93
CA ILE A 44 -15.16 -11.07 8.28
C ILE A 44 -15.57 -10.88 9.75
N CYS A 45 -16.87 -10.94 10.02
CA CYS A 45 -17.37 -10.98 11.39
C CYS A 45 -17.14 -12.36 11.99
N THR A 46 -16.44 -12.44 13.11
CA THR A 46 -16.16 -13.73 13.78
C THR A 46 -17.39 -14.42 14.35
N GLU A 47 -18.46 -13.67 14.62
CA GLU A 47 -19.72 -14.22 15.18
C GLU A 47 -20.68 -14.69 14.08
N THR A 48 -20.82 -13.93 12.99
CA THR A 48 -21.83 -14.21 11.95
C THR A 48 -21.24 -14.79 10.66
N GLY A 49 -19.93 -14.68 10.46
CA GLY A 49 -19.27 -15.02 9.18
C GLY A 49 -19.56 -14.04 8.05
N ALA A 50 -20.29 -12.95 8.31
CA ALA A 50 -20.61 -11.95 7.29
C ALA A 50 -19.33 -11.22 6.81
N LEU A 51 -19.21 -11.05 5.49
CA LEU A 51 -18.11 -10.32 4.86
C LEU A 51 -18.49 -8.86 4.64
N SER A 52 -17.54 -7.95 4.85
CA SER A 52 -17.66 -6.53 4.52
C SER A 52 -16.34 -6.01 3.96
N ARG A 53 -16.37 -4.88 3.24
CA ARG A 53 -15.16 -4.19 2.78
C ARG A 53 -15.06 -2.81 3.42
N GLY A 54 -13.84 -2.36 3.62
CA GLY A 54 -13.58 -1.05 4.20
C GLY A 54 -12.10 -0.72 4.26
N PRO A 55 -11.75 0.50 4.72
CA PRO A 55 -10.36 0.88 4.91
C PRO A 55 -9.70 -0.03 5.95
N ARG A 56 -8.40 -0.30 5.76
CA ARG A 56 -7.59 -1.02 6.76
C ARG A 56 -7.58 -0.24 8.06
N VAL A 57 -8.10 -0.87 9.10
CA VAL A 57 -8.13 -0.38 10.49
C VAL A 57 -7.57 -1.45 11.42
N GLU A 58 -7.23 -1.08 12.65
CA GLU A 58 -6.80 -2.05 13.66
C GLU A 58 -7.91 -3.07 13.94
N THR A 59 -7.53 -4.35 13.98
CA THR A 59 -8.46 -5.46 14.23
C THR A 59 -8.24 -6.03 15.63
N PRO A 60 -9.32 -6.41 16.35
CA PRO A 60 -10.70 -6.46 15.88
C PRO A 60 -11.37 -5.07 15.80
N ALA A 61 -12.04 -4.79 14.69
CA ALA A 61 -12.74 -3.54 14.42
C ALA A 61 -14.22 -3.63 14.82
N LEU A 62 -14.85 -2.47 15.06
CA LEU A 62 -16.25 -2.36 15.45
C LEU A 62 -17.16 -2.84 14.31
N ASN A 63 -17.99 -3.83 14.58
CA ASN A 63 -19.06 -4.25 13.69
C ASN A 63 -20.28 -3.33 13.86
N PRO A 64 -20.67 -2.56 12.82
CA PRO A 64 -21.79 -1.63 12.92
C PRO A 64 -23.14 -2.32 13.18
N ALA A 65 -23.30 -3.58 12.77
CA ALA A 65 -24.54 -4.34 12.99
C ALA A 65 -24.69 -4.83 14.43
N LEU A 66 -23.58 -5.11 15.11
CA LEU A 66 -23.57 -5.71 16.45
C LEU A 66 -23.16 -4.73 17.56
N GLY A 67 -22.56 -3.60 17.20
CA GLY A 67 -22.04 -2.61 18.16
C GLY A 67 -20.85 -3.10 18.98
N ARG A 68 -20.13 -4.13 18.52
CA ARG A 68 -19.00 -4.77 19.23
C ARG A 68 -17.82 -5.00 18.28
N ALA A 69 -16.61 -5.08 18.83
CA ALA A 69 -15.39 -5.32 18.06
C ALA A 69 -15.27 -6.79 17.61
N THR A 70 -15.93 -7.15 16.51
CA THR A 70 -15.98 -8.54 15.99
C THR A 70 -15.53 -8.65 14.53
N LEU A 71 -15.19 -7.55 13.87
CA LEU A 71 -14.65 -7.59 12.50
C LEU A 71 -13.15 -7.82 12.54
N VAL A 72 -12.70 -8.90 11.90
CA VAL A 72 -11.28 -9.18 11.70
C VAL A 72 -10.97 -9.19 10.22
N GLN A 73 -9.71 -8.99 9.84
CA GLN A 73 -9.31 -9.11 8.44
C GLN A 73 -9.68 -10.51 7.94
N ALA A 74 -10.29 -10.60 6.77
CA ALA A 74 -10.57 -11.85 6.09
C ALA A 74 -9.40 -12.17 5.16
N LEU A 75 -9.01 -13.44 5.13
CA LEU A 75 -8.04 -13.96 4.17
C LEU A 75 -8.68 -15.04 3.32
N TYR A 76 -8.34 -15.07 2.03
CA TYR A 76 -8.89 -16.01 1.06
C TYR A 76 -7.98 -17.22 0.89
N CYS A 77 -8.55 -18.42 0.97
CA CYS A 77 -7.86 -19.65 0.61
C CYS A 77 -8.15 -20.02 -0.85
N PRO A 78 -7.15 -20.03 -1.76
CA PRO A 78 -7.37 -20.33 -3.18
C PRO A 78 -7.73 -21.80 -3.44
N LYS A 79 -7.39 -22.73 -2.54
CA LYS A 79 -7.73 -24.15 -2.66
C LYS A 79 -9.14 -24.47 -2.18
N CYS A 80 -9.51 -23.93 -1.01
CA CYS A 80 -10.86 -24.08 -0.48
C CYS A 80 -11.89 -23.18 -1.18
N GLN A 81 -11.42 -22.14 -1.89
CA GLN A 81 -12.23 -21.06 -2.44
C GLN A 81 -13.15 -20.42 -1.39
N LYS A 82 -12.61 -20.16 -0.20
CA LYS A 82 -13.37 -19.60 0.93
C LYS A 82 -12.57 -18.53 1.67
N TRP A 83 -13.29 -17.56 2.22
CA TRP A 83 -12.75 -16.60 3.16
C TRP A 83 -12.66 -17.22 4.56
N VAL A 84 -11.57 -16.93 5.27
CA VAL A 84 -11.33 -17.35 6.64
C VAL A 84 -10.86 -16.15 7.48
N PRO A 85 -11.15 -16.12 8.78
CA PRO A 85 -10.66 -15.06 9.65
C PRO A 85 -9.14 -15.10 9.76
N MET A 86 -8.52 -13.92 9.76
CA MET A 86 -7.10 -13.74 10.09
C MET A 86 -6.84 -14.32 11.49
N PRO A 87 -5.82 -15.18 11.65
CA PRO A 87 -5.45 -15.69 12.97
C PRO A 87 -5.09 -14.56 13.94
N PRO A 88 -5.32 -14.72 15.25
CA PRO A 88 -4.88 -13.76 16.26
C PRO A 88 -3.36 -13.51 16.20
N ALA A 89 -2.91 -12.32 16.61
CA ALA A 89 -1.49 -11.95 16.59
C ALA A 89 -0.57 -12.99 17.28
N ALA A 90 -0.97 -13.49 18.44
CA ALA A 90 -0.21 -14.53 19.17
C ALA A 90 -0.05 -15.85 18.39
N VAL A 91 -0.95 -16.15 17.46
CA VAL A 91 -0.85 -17.30 16.55
C VAL A 91 0.03 -16.97 15.35
N LEU A 92 -0.09 -15.75 14.79
CA LEU A 92 0.74 -15.27 13.69
C LEU A 92 2.23 -15.23 14.05
N GLU A 93 2.58 -14.85 15.28
CA GLU A 93 3.97 -14.87 15.78
C GLU A 93 4.62 -16.27 15.71
N ARG A 94 3.80 -17.33 15.75
CA ARG A 94 4.25 -18.73 15.65
C ARG A 94 4.27 -19.24 14.20
N MET A 95 3.88 -18.40 13.24
CA MET A 95 3.79 -18.72 11.81
C MET A 95 4.81 -17.89 11.02
N PRO A 96 6.10 -18.28 10.99
CA PRO A 96 7.16 -17.47 10.37
C PRO A 96 6.99 -17.29 8.86
N LEU A 97 6.21 -18.16 8.20
CA LEU A 97 5.89 -18.07 6.77
C LEU A 97 4.55 -17.38 6.50
N GLY A 98 3.95 -16.77 7.52
CA GLY A 98 2.63 -16.14 7.45
C GLY A 98 1.47 -17.13 7.58
N PRO A 99 0.23 -16.61 7.47
CA PRO A 99 -0.98 -17.40 7.68
C PRO A 99 -1.21 -18.39 6.53
N VAL A 100 -1.44 -19.66 6.90
CA VAL A 100 -1.70 -20.77 5.97
C VAL A 100 -3.05 -21.43 6.25
N CYS A 101 -3.67 -21.97 5.21
CA CYS A 101 -4.90 -22.75 5.35
C CYS A 101 -4.64 -24.03 6.15
N LEU A 102 -5.49 -24.32 7.14
CA LEU A 102 -5.36 -25.52 7.99
C LEU A 102 -5.51 -26.84 7.21
N GLU A 103 -6.34 -26.85 6.16
CA GLU A 103 -6.62 -28.05 5.36
C GLU A 103 -5.52 -28.31 4.32
N HIS A 104 -5.16 -27.28 3.54
CA HIS A 104 -4.29 -27.43 2.37
C HIS A 104 -2.85 -26.95 2.60
N ARG A 105 -2.58 -26.30 3.74
CA ARG A 105 -1.29 -25.64 4.06
C ARG A 105 -0.83 -24.63 3.00
N THR A 106 -1.74 -24.14 2.18
CA THR A 106 -1.48 -23.08 1.21
C THR A 106 -1.54 -21.70 1.86
N ALA A 107 -0.68 -20.79 1.40
CA ALA A 107 -0.71 -19.39 1.83
C ALA A 107 -2.09 -18.78 1.59
N LEU A 108 -2.57 -18.02 2.57
CA LEU A 108 -3.82 -17.27 2.48
C LEU A 108 -3.56 -15.90 1.85
N LEU A 109 -4.51 -15.40 1.06
CA LEU A 109 -4.38 -14.16 0.29
C LEU A 109 -5.22 -13.05 0.92
N GLU A 110 -4.74 -11.80 0.94
CA GLU A 110 -5.54 -10.66 1.41
C GLU A 110 -6.68 -10.31 0.44
N THR A 111 -6.48 -10.57 -0.85
CA THR A 111 -7.44 -10.29 -1.92
C THR A 111 -7.75 -11.58 -2.65
N ALA A 112 -9.03 -11.87 -2.86
CA ALA A 112 -9.44 -13.00 -3.67
C ALA A 112 -9.31 -12.70 -5.18
N PRO A 113 -9.05 -13.71 -6.03
CA PRO A 113 -9.08 -13.54 -7.47
C PRO A 113 -10.43 -13.02 -7.96
N ALA A 114 -10.43 -12.25 -9.06
CA ALA A 114 -11.68 -11.80 -9.69
C ALA A 114 -12.57 -13.00 -10.07
N GLY A 115 -13.87 -12.91 -9.76
CA GLY A 115 -14.83 -13.99 -10.00
C GLY A 115 -14.80 -15.12 -8.98
N SER A 116 -14.09 -14.95 -7.86
CA SER A 116 -14.11 -15.90 -6.76
C SER A 116 -15.46 -15.87 -6.02
N PRO A 117 -15.92 -17.02 -5.50
CA PRO A 117 -17.14 -17.06 -4.68
C PRO A 117 -16.94 -16.22 -3.41
N GLY A 118 -17.92 -15.36 -3.12
CA GLY A 118 -17.85 -14.44 -1.99
C GLY A 118 -16.98 -13.20 -2.25
N GLU A 119 -16.69 -12.87 -3.51
CA GLU A 119 -16.22 -11.53 -3.85
C GLU A 119 -17.29 -10.51 -3.44
N VAL A 120 -16.98 -9.71 -2.41
CA VAL A 120 -17.82 -8.58 -2.03
C VAL A 120 -17.75 -7.57 -3.16
N LEU A 121 -18.82 -7.44 -3.94
CA LEU A 121 -18.89 -6.47 -5.03
C LEU A 121 -18.63 -5.06 -4.49
N ARG A 122 -17.85 -4.27 -5.24
CA ARG A 122 -17.58 -2.86 -4.93
C ARG A 122 -18.83 -2.01 -5.08
#